data_AF-A0A924GC82-F1
#
_entry.id   AF-A0A924GC82-F1
#
_cell.length_a   1.000
_cell.length_b   1.000
_cell.length_c   1.000
_cell.angle_alpha   90.00
_cell.angle_beta   90.00
_cell.angle_gamma   90.00
#
_symmetry.space_group_name_H-M   'P 1'
#
loop_
_entity.id
_entity.type
_entity.pdbx_description
1 polymer ?
#
loop_
_entity_poly.entity_id
_entity_poly.type
_entity_poly.pdbx_seq_one_letter_code
_entity_poly.pdbx_strand_id
1 'polypeptide(L)'
;MTHTTVNAVRTSRRLVLPSWRIWIDIAVLTVLSTIGLLGFAVSFSSGLYLLAGVGGLVVGTAVGIAAASVRLGPLLTALVAVAAYFVFGSPLAMPAFATLGFLPSISTLSGLAVGAVFGWSDIVTLNTPVVAPDYIGVLPFVATWVVGLVSSTIATRWFSTHRRTPLSSLLALLAPATLYVASVLTGTNSPVQAPLRGVAFAVISLVWMAWRVPETANATMGSTTGALRRKLTGVGMIVAVAVIGGTLVGVAIVPNDRFVLRDKITPPFELENYASPLAGFRAYTKNTSTDSLFTVTGLSQGDQIQVATMDSYNGQVWNVSSPAPGSRESGTFGVASGRLAQPSTGRSGTPATLGIVVDKYHDFWIPTSGSATSVNFTAQAPGSSTVRYNPETGILIDTARVHSGQKYTLTIDRYVAPTPATPEKTAIASQVPTPTDLPPLIGAAAAKFAG
;
A
#
# COMPACT_ATOMS: atom_id res chain seq x y z
N MET A 1 -62.34 47.95 -14.18
CA MET A 1 -60.94 47.96 -13.71
C MET A 1 -60.89 47.17 -12.42
N THR A 2 -60.47 45.90 -12.49
CA THR A 2 -60.31 45.00 -11.34
C THR A 2 -58.86 44.56 -11.34
N HIS A 3 -58.07 45.14 -10.44
CA HIS A 3 -56.66 44.80 -10.26
C HIS A 3 -56.55 43.50 -9.47
N THR A 4 -56.17 42.41 -10.14
CA THR A 4 -55.78 41.15 -9.51
C THR A 4 -54.34 41.27 -9.01
N THR A 5 -54.16 41.43 -7.71
CA THR A 5 -52.84 41.36 -7.06
C THR A 5 -52.36 39.92 -7.03
N VAL A 6 -51.35 39.61 -7.84
CA VAL A 6 -50.63 38.33 -7.82
C VAL A 6 -49.69 38.34 -6.60
N ASN A 7 -50.08 37.62 -5.55
CA ASN A 7 -49.22 37.35 -4.40
C ASN A 7 -48.10 36.38 -4.82
N ALA A 8 -46.90 36.92 -5.07
CA ALA A 8 -45.70 36.11 -5.25
C ALA A 8 -45.30 35.47 -3.92
N VAL A 9 -45.61 34.18 -3.76
CA VAL A 9 -45.12 33.36 -2.64
C VAL A 9 -43.61 33.20 -2.79
N ARG A 10 -42.84 34.03 -2.08
CA ARG A 10 -41.40 33.79 -1.84
C ARG A 10 -41.26 32.49 -1.04
N THR A 11 -41.04 31.38 -1.74
CA THR A 11 -40.62 30.12 -1.12
C THR A 11 -39.21 30.28 -0.59
N SER A 12 -39.08 30.65 0.68
CA SER A 12 -37.81 30.58 1.41
C SER A 12 -37.32 29.13 1.37
N ARG A 13 -36.25 28.84 0.61
CA ARG A 13 -35.55 27.54 0.66
C ARG A 13 -34.95 27.38 2.06
N ARG A 14 -35.73 26.84 3.01
CA ARG A 14 -35.22 26.47 4.33
C ARG A 14 -34.21 25.33 4.15
N LEU A 15 -33.02 25.50 4.72
CA LEU A 15 -32.02 24.44 4.88
C LEU A 15 -32.67 23.27 5.64
N VAL A 16 -32.64 22.08 5.05
CA VAL A 16 -33.13 20.86 5.69
C VAL A 16 -31.92 20.14 6.28
N LEU A 17 -31.79 20.16 7.60
CA LEU A 17 -30.74 19.41 8.28
C LEU A 17 -31.11 17.93 8.37
N PRO A 18 -30.12 17.01 8.27
CA PRO A 18 -30.37 15.59 8.47
C PRO A 18 -30.92 15.31 9.87
N SER A 19 -31.85 14.36 9.99
CA SER A 19 -32.29 13.89 11.30
C SER A 19 -31.15 13.22 12.08
N TRP A 20 -31.24 13.20 13.41
CA TRP A 20 -30.29 12.51 14.29
C TRP A 20 -29.97 11.06 13.84
N ARG A 21 -30.98 10.34 13.32
CA ARG A 21 -30.80 8.97 12.83
C ARG A 21 -29.96 8.89 11.55
N ILE A 22 -30.05 9.89 10.68
CA ILE A 22 -29.20 9.99 9.48
C ILE A 22 -27.76 10.31 9.89
N TRP A 23 -27.57 11.15 10.92
CA TRP A 23 -26.24 11.40 11.48
C TRP A 23 -25.59 10.13 12.03
N ILE A 24 -26.33 9.23 12.68
CA ILE A 24 -25.81 7.91 13.06
C ILE A 24 -25.41 7.10 11.83
N ASP A 25 -26.24 7.04 10.79
CA ASP A 25 -25.92 6.29 9.57
C ASP A 25 -24.64 6.82 8.91
N ILE A 26 -24.49 8.15 8.82
CA ILE A 26 -23.28 8.79 8.31
C ILE A 26 -22.08 8.45 9.20
N ALA A 27 -22.21 8.57 10.52
CA ALA A 27 -21.13 8.30 11.47
C ALA A 27 -20.64 6.85 11.35
N VAL A 28 -21.54 5.87 11.30
CA VAL A 28 -21.17 4.46 11.15
C VAL A 28 -20.46 4.21 9.82
N LEU A 29 -20.99 4.71 8.70
CA LEU A 29 -20.36 4.54 7.39
C LEU A 29 -18.98 5.22 7.34
N THR A 30 -18.83 6.36 8.01
CA THR A 30 -17.55 7.06 8.14
C THR A 30 -16.56 6.22 8.95
N VAL A 31 -16.96 5.67 10.09
CA VAL A 31 -16.11 4.79 10.93
C VAL A 31 -15.67 3.55 10.16
N LEU A 32 -16.58 2.88 9.44
CA LEU A 32 -16.25 1.73 8.60
C LEU A 32 -15.26 2.09 7.48
N SER A 33 -15.43 3.27 6.87
CA SER A 33 -14.51 3.78 5.84
C SER A 33 -13.13 4.09 6.42
N THR A 34 -13.05 4.64 7.64
CA THR A 34 -11.78 4.86 8.35
C THR A 34 -11.06 3.55 8.64
N ILE A 35 -11.78 2.49 9.02
CA ILE A 35 -11.18 1.15 9.20
C ILE A 35 -10.55 0.65 7.89
N GLY A 36 -11.23 0.86 6.75
CA GLY A 36 -10.67 0.57 5.42
C GLY A 36 -9.44 1.42 5.10
N LEU A 37 -9.47 2.72 5.42
CA LEU A 37 -8.34 3.63 5.22
C LEU A 37 -7.08 3.19 5.99
N LEU A 38 -7.24 2.70 7.22
CA LEU A 38 -6.11 2.19 8.00
C LEU A 38 -5.40 1.02 7.30
N GLY A 39 -6.09 0.28 6.42
CA GLY A 39 -5.52 -0.76 5.56
C GLY A 39 -4.32 -0.29 4.73
N PHE A 40 -4.34 0.96 4.27
CA PHE A 40 -3.28 1.55 3.45
C PHE A 40 -1.98 1.86 4.21
N ALA A 41 -1.96 1.75 5.55
CA ALA A 41 -0.77 2.00 6.37
C ALA A 41 0.46 1.20 5.95
N VAL A 42 0.25 0.00 5.39
CA VAL A 42 1.35 -0.87 4.95
C VAL A 42 1.87 -0.49 3.57
N SER A 43 1.06 0.22 2.78
CA SER A 43 1.41 0.67 1.44
C SER A 43 2.17 1.99 1.42
N PHE A 44 2.00 2.83 2.45
CA PHE A 44 2.58 4.16 2.54
C PHE A 44 3.47 4.28 3.80
N SER A 45 4.68 4.82 3.65
CA SER A 45 5.61 5.02 4.79
C SER A 45 5.36 6.30 5.58
N SER A 46 4.63 7.26 5.02
CA SER A 46 4.43 8.59 5.61
C SER A 46 3.02 8.75 6.15
N GLY A 47 2.85 9.46 7.28
CA GLY A 47 1.51 9.81 7.80
C GLY A 47 0.67 10.68 6.86
N LEU A 48 1.24 11.14 5.73
CA LEU A 48 0.52 11.93 4.72
C LEU A 48 -0.64 11.16 4.09
N TYR A 49 -0.58 9.82 4.00
CA TYR A 49 -1.74 9.06 3.53
C TYR A 49 -2.96 9.19 4.46
N LEU A 50 -2.74 9.39 5.78
CA LEU A 50 -3.82 9.63 6.73
C LEU A 50 -4.41 11.03 6.55
N LEU A 51 -3.56 12.04 6.36
CA LEU A 51 -4.03 13.39 6.05
C LEU A 51 -4.88 13.40 4.78
N ALA A 52 -4.37 12.77 3.72
CA ALA A 52 -5.04 12.63 2.45
C ALA A 52 -6.35 11.82 2.57
N GLY A 53 -6.31 10.64 3.21
CA GLY A 53 -7.48 9.78 3.34
C GLY A 53 -8.56 10.32 4.29
N VAL A 54 -8.18 10.86 5.45
CA VAL A 54 -9.15 11.50 6.35
C VAL A 54 -9.71 12.76 5.70
N GLY A 55 -8.84 13.54 5.05
CA GLY A 55 -9.22 14.72 4.29
C GLY A 55 -10.24 14.41 3.20
N GLY A 56 -9.98 13.39 2.38
CA GLY A 56 -10.89 12.93 1.33
C GLY A 56 -12.24 12.50 1.90
N LEU A 57 -12.23 11.68 2.95
CA LEU A 57 -13.44 11.21 3.62
C LEU A 57 -14.29 12.37 4.15
N VAL A 58 -13.67 13.35 4.81
CA VAL A 58 -14.34 14.53 5.35
C VAL A 58 -14.91 15.39 4.23
N VAL A 59 -14.12 15.69 3.19
CA VAL A 59 -14.56 16.52 2.05
C VAL A 59 -15.72 15.86 1.31
N GLY A 60 -15.62 14.57 0.99
CA GLY A 60 -16.69 13.84 0.30
C GLY A 60 -17.98 13.80 1.12
N THR A 61 -17.88 13.52 2.42
CA THR A 61 -19.02 13.48 3.35
C THR A 61 -19.66 14.86 3.50
N ALA A 62 -18.85 15.91 3.65
CA ALA A 62 -19.32 17.29 3.77
C ALA A 62 -20.06 17.75 2.51
N VAL A 63 -19.54 17.43 1.32
CA VAL A 63 -20.21 17.75 0.05
C VAL A 63 -21.55 17.03 -0.05
N GLY A 64 -21.63 15.74 0.28
CA GLY A 64 -22.90 15.01 0.21
C GLY A 64 -23.96 15.56 1.17
N ILE A 65 -23.58 15.92 2.40
CA ILE A 65 -24.47 16.56 3.38
C ILE A 65 -24.88 17.96 2.91
N ALA A 66 -23.93 18.78 2.47
CA ALA A 66 -24.20 20.14 2.01
C ALA A 66 -25.15 20.11 0.79
N ALA A 67 -24.87 19.26 -0.19
CA ALA A 67 -25.67 19.11 -1.38
C ALA A 67 -27.09 18.61 -1.08
N ALA A 68 -27.28 17.77 -0.06
CA ALA A 68 -28.60 17.38 0.40
C ALA A 68 -29.32 18.54 1.11
N SER A 69 -28.61 19.28 1.97
CA SER A 69 -29.19 20.38 2.77
C SER A 69 -29.72 21.54 1.92
N VAL A 70 -29.05 21.84 0.81
CA VAL A 70 -29.44 22.87 -0.18
C VAL A 70 -30.20 22.30 -1.39
N ARG A 71 -30.52 21.01 -1.38
CA ARG A 71 -31.31 20.29 -2.40
C ARG A 71 -30.75 20.41 -3.82
N LEU A 72 -29.44 20.22 -3.97
CA LEU A 72 -28.79 20.24 -5.29
C LEU A 72 -29.23 19.02 -6.13
N GLY A 73 -29.45 19.21 -7.43
CA GLY A 73 -29.61 18.10 -8.36
C GLY A 73 -28.33 17.26 -8.46
N PRO A 74 -28.41 16.00 -8.95
CA PRO A 74 -27.25 15.10 -9.02
C PRO A 74 -26.09 15.68 -9.83
N LEU A 75 -26.37 16.36 -10.95
CA LEU A 75 -25.37 17.03 -11.77
C LEU A 75 -24.61 18.11 -10.99
N LEU A 76 -25.32 18.97 -10.27
CA LEU A 76 -24.71 20.07 -9.52
C LEU A 76 -23.97 19.54 -8.29
N THR A 77 -24.46 18.48 -7.65
CA THR A 77 -23.71 17.75 -6.61
C THR A 77 -22.39 17.21 -7.15
N ALA A 78 -22.40 16.59 -8.33
CA ALA A 78 -21.18 16.08 -8.95
C ALA A 78 -20.20 17.21 -9.28
N LEU A 79 -20.66 18.32 -9.86
CA LEU A 79 -19.82 19.48 -10.16
C LEU A 79 -19.20 20.09 -8.89
N VAL A 80 -19.98 20.27 -7.83
CA VAL A 80 -19.48 20.76 -6.53
C VAL A 80 -18.49 19.78 -5.92
N ALA A 81 -18.73 18.48 -6.04
CA ALA A 81 -17.83 17.45 -5.54
C ALA A 81 -16.50 17.48 -6.28
N VAL A 82 -16.51 17.60 -7.61
CA VAL A 82 -15.30 17.71 -8.43
C VAL A 82 -14.55 19.01 -8.10
N ALA A 83 -15.25 20.13 -7.95
CA ALA A 83 -14.62 21.38 -7.54
C ALA A 83 -13.97 21.26 -6.16
N ALA A 84 -14.67 20.68 -5.17
CA ALA A 84 -14.13 20.44 -3.84
C ALA A 84 -12.93 19.48 -3.87
N TYR A 85 -12.96 18.45 -4.72
CA TYR A 85 -11.84 17.53 -4.91
C TYR A 85 -10.57 18.27 -5.33
N PHE A 86 -10.64 19.18 -6.31
CA PHE A 86 -9.47 19.94 -6.75
C PHE A 86 -9.01 21.00 -5.75
N VAL A 87 -9.96 21.71 -5.13
CA VAL A 87 -9.66 22.77 -4.15
C VAL A 87 -9.01 22.20 -2.89
N PHE A 88 -9.58 21.14 -2.32
CA PHE A 88 -9.08 20.55 -1.07
C PHE A 88 -8.02 19.47 -1.30
N GLY A 89 -7.94 18.87 -2.49
CA GLY A 89 -6.91 17.89 -2.81
C GLY A 89 -5.51 18.46 -2.79
N SER A 90 -5.34 19.75 -3.13
CA SER A 90 -4.03 20.41 -3.13
C SER A 90 -3.40 20.46 -1.71
N PRO A 91 -4.05 21.00 -0.67
CA PRO A 91 -3.50 20.97 0.71
C PRO A 91 -3.47 19.57 1.34
N LEU A 92 -4.37 18.68 0.97
CA LEU A 92 -4.57 17.41 1.71
C LEU A 92 -3.79 16.23 1.10
N ALA A 93 -3.66 16.19 -0.21
CA ALA A 93 -3.02 15.08 -0.92
C ALA A 93 -1.64 15.44 -1.50
N MET A 94 -1.42 16.70 -1.88
CA MET A 94 -0.15 17.17 -2.46
C MET A 94 0.36 18.48 -1.81
N PRO A 95 0.48 18.56 -0.47
CA PRO A 95 0.80 19.82 0.23
C PRO A 95 2.14 20.43 -0.17
N ALA A 96 3.14 19.60 -0.53
CA ALA A 96 4.47 20.06 -0.92
C ALA A 96 4.50 20.84 -2.26
N PHE A 97 3.47 20.67 -3.11
CA PHE A 97 3.37 21.28 -4.43
C PHE A 97 2.29 22.37 -4.50
N ALA A 98 1.55 22.58 -3.41
CA ALA A 98 0.56 23.63 -3.29
C ALA A 98 1.23 25.00 -3.10
N THR A 99 0.69 26.04 -3.73
CA THR A 99 1.18 27.41 -3.53
C THR A 99 0.87 27.82 -2.09
N LEU A 100 1.89 28.31 -1.37
CA LEU A 100 1.81 28.60 0.08
C LEU A 100 1.36 27.41 0.96
N GLY A 101 1.43 26.17 0.43
CA GLY A 101 1.02 24.96 1.13
C GLY A 101 -0.49 24.69 1.13
N PHE A 102 -1.33 25.57 0.58
CA PHE A 102 -2.79 25.35 0.55
C PHE A 102 -3.52 25.77 -0.73
N LEU A 103 -2.96 26.68 -1.53
CA LEU A 103 -3.60 27.11 -2.77
C LEU A 103 -3.32 26.11 -3.91
N PRO A 104 -4.30 25.85 -4.79
CA PRO A 104 -4.08 25.01 -5.97
C PRO A 104 -3.02 25.61 -6.90
N SER A 105 -2.12 24.76 -7.40
CA SER A 105 -1.14 25.07 -8.44
C SER A 105 -1.39 24.21 -9.67
N ILE A 106 -0.83 24.57 -10.83
CA ILE A 106 -0.97 23.75 -12.05
C ILE A 106 -0.47 22.31 -11.79
N SER A 107 0.63 22.17 -11.05
CA SER A 107 1.23 20.88 -10.69
C SER A 107 0.31 20.05 -9.78
N THR A 108 -0.38 20.66 -8.80
CA THR A 108 -1.33 19.91 -7.97
C THR A 108 -2.59 19.56 -8.74
N LEU A 109 -3.09 20.45 -9.60
CA LEU A 109 -4.25 20.16 -10.44
C LEU A 109 -3.97 19.00 -11.42
N SER A 110 -2.82 19.00 -12.08
CA SER A 110 -2.41 17.90 -12.96
C SER A 110 -2.15 16.62 -12.16
N GLY A 111 -1.47 16.72 -11.02
CA GLY A 111 -1.18 15.57 -10.15
C GLY A 111 -2.44 14.93 -9.58
N LEU A 112 -3.45 15.73 -9.20
CA LEU A 112 -4.75 15.24 -8.77
C LEU A 112 -5.47 14.50 -9.91
N ALA A 113 -5.50 15.07 -11.12
CA ALA A 113 -6.12 14.42 -12.27
C ALA A 113 -5.42 13.09 -12.65
N VAL A 114 -4.09 13.09 -12.72
CA VAL A 114 -3.29 11.89 -13.02
C VAL A 114 -3.44 10.85 -11.91
N GLY A 115 -3.30 11.25 -10.64
CA GLY A 115 -3.42 10.35 -9.50
C GLY A 115 -4.80 9.72 -9.34
N ALA A 116 -5.87 10.42 -9.74
CA ALA A 116 -7.21 9.84 -9.77
C ALA A 116 -7.36 8.70 -10.78
N VAL A 117 -6.65 8.76 -11.92
CA VAL A 117 -6.76 7.80 -13.03
C VAL A 117 -5.73 6.69 -12.94
N PHE A 118 -4.47 7.04 -12.62
CA PHE A 118 -3.32 6.13 -12.63
C PHE A 118 -2.84 5.73 -11.23
N GLY A 119 -3.32 6.39 -10.16
CA GLY A 119 -2.86 6.06 -8.80
C GLY A 119 -3.11 4.60 -8.40
N TRP A 120 -4.19 3.98 -8.91
CA TRP A 120 -4.48 2.57 -8.65
C TRP A 120 -3.54 1.63 -9.41
N SER A 121 -3.10 1.96 -10.63
CA SER A 121 -2.13 1.14 -11.35
C SER A 121 -0.77 1.29 -10.69
N ASP A 122 -0.40 2.52 -10.34
CA ASP A 122 0.89 2.85 -9.76
C ASP A 122 1.08 2.17 -8.40
N ILE A 123 0.08 2.18 -7.52
CA ILE A 123 0.18 1.48 -6.22
C ILE A 123 0.30 -0.04 -6.37
N VAL A 124 -0.19 -0.61 -7.48
CA VAL A 124 -0.13 -2.04 -7.75
C VAL A 124 1.17 -2.41 -8.49
N THR A 125 1.80 -1.48 -9.20
CA THR A 125 3.07 -1.72 -9.90
C THR A 125 4.30 -1.33 -9.07
N LEU A 126 4.14 -0.48 -8.04
CA LEU A 126 5.23 0.02 -7.21
C LEU A 126 5.36 -0.76 -5.90
N ASN A 127 6.60 -0.99 -5.48
CA ASN A 127 6.85 -1.62 -4.19
C ASN A 127 6.54 -0.68 -3.03
N THR A 128 6.07 -1.28 -1.96
CA THR A 128 5.76 -0.64 -0.69
C THR A 128 7.02 -0.54 0.17
N PRO A 129 7.29 0.61 0.80
CA PRO A 129 6.43 1.79 0.88
C PRO A 129 6.50 2.66 -0.38
N VAL A 130 5.33 3.08 -0.89
CA VAL A 130 5.25 3.90 -2.09
C VAL A 130 5.51 5.36 -1.72
N VAL A 131 6.64 5.90 -2.21
CA VAL A 131 7.09 7.28 -1.94
C VAL A 131 7.03 8.16 -3.19
N ALA A 132 7.06 7.54 -4.37
CA ALA A 132 6.95 8.20 -5.68
C ALA A 132 5.93 7.42 -6.52
N PRO A 133 5.31 8.01 -7.56
CA PRO A 133 5.39 9.42 -7.97
C PRO A 133 4.71 10.40 -6.99
N ASP A 134 4.99 11.70 -7.14
CA ASP A 134 4.60 12.78 -6.21
C ASP A 134 3.10 12.86 -5.89
N TYR A 135 2.26 12.32 -6.78
CA TYR A 135 0.81 12.29 -6.63
C TYR A 135 0.29 11.00 -5.96
N ILE A 136 1.13 10.10 -5.46
CA ILE A 136 0.64 8.82 -4.92
C ILE A 136 -0.30 9.01 -3.70
N GLY A 137 -0.12 10.10 -2.95
CA GLY A 137 -1.03 10.51 -1.86
C GLY A 137 -2.45 10.85 -2.33
N VAL A 138 -2.66 11.07 -3.63
CA VAL A 138 -3.98 11.31 -4.22
C VAL A 138 -4.86 10.08 -4.18
N LEU A 139 -4.30 8.87 -4.24
CA LEU A 139 -5.08 7.64 -4.23
C LEU A 139 -5.94 7.48 -2.95
N PRO A 140 -5.39 7.54 -1.72
CA PRO A 140 -6.21 7.46 -0.52
C PRO A 140 -7.20 8.62 -0.43
N PHE A 141 -6.85 9.82 -0.91
CA PHE A 141 -7.76 10.97 -0.97
C PHE A 141 -8.95 10.71 -1.90
N VAL A 142 -8.73 10.32 -3.16
CA VAL A 142 -9.81 10.06 -4.13
C VAL A 142 -10.69 8.89 -3.69
N ALA A 143 -10.09 7.80 -3.20
CA ALA A 143 -10.82 6.61 -2.79
C ALA A 143 -11.78 6.92 -1.62
N THR A 144 -11.27 7.60 -0.58
CA THR A 144 -12.09 7.99 0.57
C THR A 144 -13.07 9.11 0.25
N TRP A 145 -12.72 10.04 -0.65
CA TRP A 145 -13.63 11.09 -1.14
C TRP A 145 -14.84 10.51 -1.87
N VAL A 146 -14.63 9.57 -2.80
CA VAL A 146 -15.74 8.88 -3.49
C VAL A 146 -16.61 8.14 -2.47
N VAL A 147 -16.01 7.39 -1.56
CA VAL A 147 -16.74 6.62 -0.54
C VAL A 147 -17.54 7.53 0.38
N GLY A 148 -16.94 8.61 0.90
CA GLY A 148 -17.62 9.59 1.75
C GLY A 148 -18.78 10.27 1.02
N LEU A 149 -18.58 10.66 -0.24
CA LEU A 149 -19.63 11.28 -1.07
C LEU A 149 -20.79 10.32 -1.33
N VAL A 150 -20.51 9.08 -1.72
CA VAL A 150 -21.53 8.06 -2.01
C VAL A 150 -22.28 7.68 -0.74
N SER A 151 -21.56 7.36 0.35
CA SER A 151 -22.17 6.97 1.63
C SER A 151 -23.05 8.07 2.22
N SER A 152 -22.58 9.32 2.22
CA SER A 152 -23.38 10.46 2.70
C SER A 152 -24.57 10.79 1.80
N THR A 153 -24.43 10.66 0.48
CA THR A 153 -25.53 10.87 -0.48
C THR A 153 -26.61 9.78 -0.32
N ILE A 154 -26.21 8.51 -0.17
CA ILE A 154 -27.13 7.41 0.14
C ILE A 154 -27.83 7.68 1.49
N ALA A 155 -27.08 8.07 2.51
CA ALA A 155 -27.64 8.30 3.84
C ALA A 155 -28.65 9.45 3.87
N THR A 156 -28.33 10.55 3.20
CA THR A 156 -29.16 11.77 3.23
C THR A 156 -30.32 11.74 2.24
N ARG A 157 -30.16 11.11 1.07
CA ARG A 157 -31.20 11.10 0.01
C ARG A 157 -31.99 9.80 -0.01
N TRP A 158 -31.33 8.65 0.06
CA TRP A 158 -32.01 7.38 -0.10
C TRP A 158 -32.72 6.97 1.20
N PHE A 159 -32.02 6.98 2.34
CA PHE A 159 -32.65 6.61 3.63
C PHE A 159 -33.66 7.63 4.15
N SER A 160 -33.62 8.87 3.64
CA SER A 160 -34.64 9.88 3.99
C SER A 160 -35.97 9.63 3.28
N THR A 161 -35.99 8.88 2.17
CA THR A 161 -37.19 8.73 1.31
C THR A 161 -37.69 7.29 1.20
N HIS A 162 -36.80 6.28 1.30
CA HIS A 162 -37.16 4.88 1.11
C HIS A 162 -37.26 4.09 2.43
N ARG A 163 -38.07 3.01 2.42
CA ARG A 163 -38.16 2.06 3.53
C ARG A 163 -36.80 1.40 3.79
N ARG A 164 -36.48 1.26 5.07
CA ARG A 164 -35.26 0.63 5.57
C ARG A 164 -35.34 -0.89 5.42
N THR A 165 -34.90 -1.39 4.27
CA THR A 165 -34.81 -2.84 4.01
C THR A 165 -33.40 -3.36 4.30
N PRO A 166 -33.25 -4.66 4.62
CA PRO A 166 -31.92 -5.27 4.77
C PRO A 166 -31.07 -5.11 3.50
N LEU A 167 -31.70 -5.17 2.33
CA LEU A 167 -31.04 -4.94 1.03
C LEU A 167 -30.46 -3.52 0.91
N SER A 168 -31.22 -2.49 1.31
CA SER A 168 -30.72 -1.10 1.32
C SER A 168 -29.52 -0.90 2.27
N SER A 169 -29.43 -1.73 3.32
CA SER A 169 -28.30 -1.70 4.25
C SER A 169 -27.08 -2.40 3.70
N LEU A 170 -27.25 -3.54 3.04
CA LEU A 170 -26.19 -4.21 2.29
C LEU A 170 -25.61 -3.32 1.19
N LEU A 171 -26.47 -2.68 0.40
CA LEU A 171 -26.04 -1.80 -0.70
C LEU A 171 -25.22 -0.60 -0.21
N ALA A 172 -25.52 -0.07 0.99
CA ALA A 172 -24.77 1.03 1.56
C ALA A 172 -23.43 0.62 2.18
N LEU A 173 -23.29 -0.65 2.57
CA LEU A 173 -22.01 -1.20 3.01
C LEU A 173 -21.05 -1.46 1.84
N LEU A 174 -21.55 -1.52 0.61
CA LEU A 174 -20.69 -1.76 -0.57
C LEU A 174 -19.56 -0.72 -0.65
N ALA A 175 -19.85 0.57 -0.48
CA ALA A 175 -18.83 1.61 -0.57
C ALA A 175 -17.66 1.43 0.45
N PRO A 176 -17.91 1.37 1.78
CA PRO A 176 -16.84 1.12 2.74
C PRO A 176 -16.22 -0.28 2.61
N ALA A 177 -16.98 -1.29 2.19
CA ALA A 177 -16.45 -2.64 1.96
C ALA A 177 -15.49 -2.68 0.76
N THR A 178 -15.82 -1.99 -0.33
CA THR A 178 -14.93 -1.85 -1.49
C THR A 178 -13.62 -1.17 -1.10
N LEU A 179 -13.68 -0.11 -0.28
CA LEU A 179 -12.47 0.54 0.24
C LEU A 179 -11.63 -0.40 1.11
N TYR A 180 -12.29 -1.14 2.01
CA TYR A 180 -11.63 -2.15 2.85
C TYR A 180 -10.95 -3.22 2.00
N VAL A 181 -11.66 -3.80 1.03
CA VAL A 181 -11.12 -4.81 0.10
C VAL A 181 -9.98 -4.24 -0.74
N ALA A 182 -10.11 -3.03 -1.27
CA ALA A 182 -9.05 -2.38 -2.03
C ALA A 182 -7.77 -2.25 -1.18
N SER A 183 -7.90 -1.79 0.06
CA SER A 183 -6.77 -1.67 0.99
C SER A 183 -6.10 -3.02 1.31
N VAL A 184 -6.89 -4.09 1.35
CA VAL A 184 -6.40 -5.46 1.53
C VAL A 184 -5.65 -5.92 0.28
N LEU A 185 -6.19 -5.69 -0.91
CA LEU A 185 -5.58 -6.10 -2.17
C LEU A 185 -4.28 -5.35 -2.49
N THR A 186 -4.16 -4.09 -2.02
CA THR A 186 -2.96 -3.25 -2.20
C THR A 186 -1.94 -3.38 -1.05
N GLY A 187 -2.26 -4.10 0.03
CA GLY A 187 -1.38 -4.29 1.19
C GLY A 187 -0.23 -5.27 0.95
N THR A 188 0.76 -5.31 1.86
CA THR A 188 1.96 -6.16 1.77
C THR A 188 1.82 -7.47 2.56
N ASN A 189 2.87 -8.30 2.51
CA ASN A 189 2.98 -9.59 3.20
C ASN A 189 3.00 -9.49 4.74
N SER A 190 3.17 -8.30 5.31
CA SER A 190 3.12 -8.07 6.77
C SER A 190 1.85 -7.31 7.16
N PRO A 191 0.75 -8.01 7.49
CA PRO A 191 -0.50 -7.35 7.83
C PRO A 191 -0.42 -6.66 9.19
N VAL A 192 -0.52 -5.32 9.21
CA VAL A 192 -0.72 -4.56 10.45
C VAL A 192 -2.10 -4.90 11.01
N GLN A 193 -2.24 -5.71 12.05
CA GLN A 193 -3.53 -5.92 12.74
C GLN A 193 -4.71 -6.37 11.82
N ALA A 194 -4.46 -7.12 10.75
CA ALA A 194 -5.54 -7.55 9.83
C ALA A 194 -6.71 -8.31 10.50
N PRO A 195 -6.48 -9.23 11.46
CA PRO A 195 -7.58 -9.90 12.15
C PRO A 195 -8.47 -8.91 12.92
N LEU A 196 -7.86 -7.96 13.62
CA LEU A 196 -8.57 -6.96 14.41
C LEU A 196 -9.44 -6.06 13.53
N ARG A 197 -8.90 -5.58 12.41
CA ARG A 197 -9.63 -4.71 11.47
C ARG A 197 -10.80 -5.44 10.80
N GLY A 198 -10.61 -6.70 10.41
CA GLY A 198 -11.67 -7.52 9.82
C GLY A 198 -12.81 -7.79 10.80
N VAL A 199 -12.48 -8.18 12.04
CA VAL A 199 -13.47 -8.40 13.10
C VAL A 199 -14.20 -7.10 13.43
N ALA A 200 -13.48 -5.99 13.61
CA ALA A 200 -14.10 -4.68 13.89
C ALA A 200 -15.07 -4.26 12.77
N PHE A 201 -14.67 -4.38 11.50
CA PHE A 201 -15.52 -4.06 10.36
C PHE A 201 -16.80 -4.90 10.34
N ALA A 202 -16.68 -6.21 10.56
CA ALA A 202 -17.81 -7.13 10.59
C ALA A 202 -18.77 -6.84 11.75
N VAL A 203 -18.25 -6.67 12.96
CA VAL A 203 -19.03 -6.39 14.18
C VAL A 203 -19.83 -5.10 14.00
N ILE A 204 -19.18 -4.01 13.60
CA ILE A 204 -19.83 -2.71 13.43
C ILE A 204 -20.92 -2.77 12.36
N SER A 205 -20.64 -3.44 11.24
CA SER A 205 -21.62 -3.63 10.15
C SER A 205 -22.86 -4.38 10.63
N LEU A 206 -22.68 -5.47 11.37
CA LEU A 206 -23.78 -6.29 11.90
C LEU A 206 -24.60 -5.56 12.95
N VAL A 207 -23.95 -4.89 13.89
CA VAL A 207 -24.60 -4.07 14.92
C VAL A 207 -25.45 -2.97 14.27
N TRP A 208 -24.91 -2.30 13.26
CA TRP A 208 -25.62 -1.24 12.55
C TRP A 208 -26.79 -1.77 11.71
N MET A 209 -26.60 -2.86 10.97
CA MET A 209 -27.69 -3.50 10.23
C MET A 209 -28.84 -3.89 11.16
N ALA A 210 -28.52 -4.48 12.32
CA ALA A 210 -29.54 -4.83 13.30
C ALA A 210 -30.22 -3.58 13.88
N TRP A 211 -29.46 -2.54 14.21
CA TRP A 211 -30.02 -1.27 14.68
C TRP A 211 -31.05 -0.70 13.70
N ARG A 212 -30.84 -0.85 12.39
CA ARG A 212 -31.73 -0.36 11.33
C ARG A 212 -33.01 -1.16 11.11
N VAL A 213 -33.12 -2.38 11.63
CA VAL A 213 -34.35 -3.17 11.54
C VAL A 213 -35.47 -2.48 12.35
N PRO A 214 -36.60 -2.13 11.71
CA PRO A 214 -37.72 -1.49 12.40
C PRO A 214 -38.32 -2.42 13.47
N GLU A 215 -38.67 -1.88 14.64
CA GLU A 215 -39.20 -2.65 15.78
C GLU A 215 -40.46 -3.44 15.43
N THR A 216 -41.23 -3.01 14.43
CA THR A 216 -42.46 -3.66 13.97
C THR A 216 -42.24 -5.02 13.29
N ALA A 217 -41.05 -5.31 12.78
CA ALA A 217 -40.72 -6.64 12.24
C ALA A 217 -40.51 -7.69 13.35
N ASN A 218 -40.29 -7.25 14.60
CA ASN A 218 -40.13 -8.09 15.79
C ASN A 218 -41.35 -8.02 16.72
N ALA A 219 -42.44 -7.36 16.31
CA ALA A 219 -43.60 -7.04 17.14
C ALA A 219 -44.74 -8.08 17.08
N THR A 220 -44.45 -9.33 16.71
CA THR A 220 -45.35 -10.45 17.00
C THR A 220 -44.92 -11.08 18.34
N MET A 221 -45.54 -10.57 19.42
CA MET A 221 -45.54 -11.06 20.81
C MET A 221 -44.36 -10.67 21.74
N GLY A 222 -44.62 -9.72 22.66
CA GLY A 222 -44.07 -9.71 24.02
C GLY A 222 -42.97 -8.69 24.38
N SER A 223 -43.32 -7.71 25.24
CA SER A 223 -42.48 -6.81 26.08
C SER A 223 -41.25 -6.10 25.44
N THR A 224 -41.20 -4.77 25.58
CA THR A 224 -40.13 -3.88 25.07
C THR A 224 -38.71 -4.23 25.58
N THR A 225 -38.60 -4.79 26.79
CA THR A 225 -37.33 -5.26 27.39
C THR A 225 -36.83 -6.59 26.82
N GLY A 226 -37.75 -7.49 26.41
CA GLY A 226 -37.41 -8.76 25.76
C GLY A 226 -36.92 -8.59 24.33
N ALA A 227 -37.49 -7.62 23.59
CA ALA A 227 -37.08 -7.28 22.23
C ALA A 227 -35.65 -6.74 22.15
N LEU A 228 -35.23 -5.88 23.10
CA LEU A 228 -33.87 -5.34 23.14
C LEU A 228 -32.84 -6.43 23.49
N ARG A 229 -33.14 -7.29 24.47
CA ARG A 229 -32.29 -8.44 24.82
C ARG A 229 -32.18 -9.44 23.67
N ARG A 230 -33.28 -9.77 22.97
CA ARG A 230 -33.26 -10.64 21.77
C ARG A 230 -32.52 -10.02 20.60
N LYS A 231 -32.62 -8.71 20.40
CA LYS A 231 -31.89 -7.98 19.37
C LYS A 231 -30.39 -7.99 19.68
N LEU A 232 -30.00 -7.78 20.93
CA LEU A 232 -28.61 -7.86 21.37
C LEU A 232 -28.04 -9.29 21.35
N THR A 233 -28.82 -10.31 21.73
CA THR A 233 -28.38 -11.72 21.64
C THR A 233 -28.35 -12.22 20.21
N GLY A 234 -29.30 -11.82 19.35
CA GLY A 234 -29.28 -12.13 17.92
C GLY A 234 -28.09 -11.50 17.20
N VAL A 235 -27.79 -10.22 17.50
CA VAL A 235 -26.58 -9.55 17.01
C VAL A 235 -25.33 -10.23 17.55
N GLY A 236 -25.28 -10.51 18.85
CA GLY A 236 -24.15 -11.20 19.47
C GLY A 236 -23.90 -12.58 18.86
N MET A 237 -24.95 -13.33 18.53
CA MET A 237 -24.86 -14.64 17.91
C MET A 237 -24.44 -14.56 16.44
N ILE A 238 -24.97 -13.61 15.65
CA ILE A 238 -24.56 -13.41 14.26
C ILE A 238 -23.09 -12.93 14.21
N VAL A 239 -22.69 -12.05 15.13
CA VAL A 239 -21.30 -11.62 15.29
C VAL A 239 -20.41 -12.80 15.68
N ALA A 240 -20.81 -13.61 16.65
CA ALA A 240 -20.04 -14.78 17.07
C ALA A 240 -19.89 -15.81 15.94
N VAL A 241 -20.97 -16.10 15.19
CA VAL A 241 -20.95 -17.01 14.04
C VAL A 241 -20.14 -16.43 12.88
N ALA A 242 -20.21 -15.13 12.62
CA ALA A 242 -19.40 -14.48 11.58
C ALA A 242 -17.92 -14.43 11.96
N VAL A 243 -17.60 -14.22 13.24
CA VAL A 243 -16.21 -14.24 13.74
C VAL A 243 -15.67 -15.66 13.71
N ILE A 244 -16.38 -16.63 14.29
CA ILE A 244 -15.96 -18.04 14.31
C ILE A 244 -15.90 -18.60 12.88
N GLY A 245 -16.95 -18.41 12.09
CA GLY A 245 -17.03 -18.86 10.70
C GLY A 245 -16.02 -18.16 9.79
N GLY A 246 -15.84 -16.84 9.93
CA GLY A 246 -14.83 -16.09 9.18
C GLY A 246 -13.39 -16.45 9.56
N THR A 247 -13.14 -16.78 10.83
CA THR A 247 -11.82 -17.26 11.30
C THR A 247 -11.57 -18.68 10.79
N LEU A 248 -12.54 -19.59 10.89
CA LEU A 248 -12.42 -20.97 10.43
C LEU A 248 -12.28 -21.06 8.90
N VAL A 249 -13.09 -20.30 8.16
CA VAL A 249 -13.00 -20.20 6.70
C VAL A 249 -11.71 -19.49 6.27
N GLY A 250 -11.30 -18.43 6.98
CA GLY A 250 -10.04 -17.74 6.74
C GLY A 250 -8.82 -18.62 6.99
N VAL A 251 -8.89 -19.58 7.91
CA VAL A 251 -7.81 -20.54 8.17
C VAL A 251 -7.88 -21.75 7.21
N ALA A 252 -9.07 -22.17 6.79
CA ALA A 252 -9.26 -23.36 5.96
C ALA A 252 -9.22 -23.11 4.44
N ILE A 253 -9.60 -21.92 3.97
CA ILE A 253 -9.74 -21.59 2.53
C ILE A 253 -8.62 -20.70 2.03
N VAL A 254 -7.86 -20.02 2.90
CA VAL A 254 -6.69 -19.26 2.47
C VAL A 254 -5.57 -20.26 2.18
N PRO A 255 -5.24 -20.57 0.90
CA PRO A 255 -3.95 -21.18 0.63
C PRO A 255 -2.89 -20.28 1.25
N ASN A 256 -1.74 -20.82 1.66
CA ASN A 256 -0.62 -20.05 2.25
C ASN A 256 -0.12 -18.88 1.37
N ASP A 257 -0.71 -18.69 0.20
CA ASP A 257 -0.47 -17.68 -0.81
C ASP A 257 -1.67 -16.71 -0.85
N ARG A 258 -1.61 -15.63 -0.07
CA ARG A 258 -2.58 -14.54 -0.18
C ARG A 258 -2.53 -13.94 -1.58
N PHE A 259 -3.70 -13.74 -2.20
CA PHE A 259 -3.80 -13.07 -3.49
C PHE A 259 -3.46 -11.57 -3.36
N VAL A 260 -2.30 -11.17 -3.89
CA VAL A 260 -1.89 -9.76 -4.00
C VAL A 260 -1.94 -9.37 -5.47
N LEU A 261 -2.66 -8.29 -5.79
CA LEU A 261 -2.92 -7.90 -7.17
C LEU A 261 -1.64 -7.51 -7.93
N ARG A 262 -0.59 -7.10 -7.21
CA ARG A 262 0.73 -6.69 -7.75
C ARG A 262 1.51 -7.82 -8.41
N ASP A 263 1.30 -9.05 -7.95
CA ASP A 263 2.02 -10.23 -8.45
C ASP A 263 1.54 -10.64 -9.86
N LYS A 264 0.47 -10.02 -10.36
CA LYS A 264 -0.17 -10.36 -11.65
C LYS A 264 -0.10 -9.24 -12.70
N ILE A 265 0.27 -8.02 -12.34
CA ILE A 265 0.14 -6.82 -13.23
C ILE A 265 1.48 -6.25 -13.71
N THR A 266 2.61 -6.61 -13.09
CA THR A 266 3.93 -6.12 -13.53
C THR A 266 4.42 -6.92 -14.75
N PRO A 267 4.83 -6.28 -15.87
CA PRO A 267 5.62 -6.97 -16.89
C PRO A 267 6.83 -7.61 -16.20
N PRO A 268 7.10 -8.90 -16.41
CA PRO A 268 8.14 -9.59 -15.65
C PRO A 268 9.47 -8.89 -15.92
N PHE A 269 10.11 -8.43 -14.85
CA PHE A 269 11.50 -8.04 -14.92
C PHE A 269 12.31 -9.30 -15.22
N GLU A 270 12.71 -9.45 -16.48
CA GLU A 270 13.47 -10.61 -16.95
C GLU A 270 14.96 -10.34 -16.75
N LEU A 271 15.55 -11.01 -15.76
CA LEU A 271 16.96 -10.94 -15.46
C LEU A 271 17.86 -11.41 -16.59
N GLU A 272 17.35 -12.30 -17.44
CA GLU A 272 18.06 -12.88 -18.58
C GLU A 272 18.49 -11.82 -19.61
N ASN A 273 17.83 -10.66 -19.62
CA ASN A 273 18.17 -9.54 -20.50
C ASN A 273 19.39 -8.73 -20.01
N TYR A 274 19.92 -9.02 -18.81
CA TYR A 274 21.05 -8.31 -18.22
C TYR A 274 22.26 -9.22 -18.05
N ALA A 275 23.45 -8.63 -18.18
CA ALA A 275 24.69 -9.38 -18.01
C ALA A 275 24.84 -9.88 -16.56
N SER A 276 25.28 -11.13 -16.41
CA SER A 276 25.58 -11.71 -15.10
C SER A 276 26.62 -10.87 -14.34
N PRO A 277 26.41 -10.59 -13.04
CA PRO A 277 27.38 -9.83 -12.24
C PRO A 277 28.74 -10.52 -12.16
N LEU A 278 28.77 -11.85 -12.22
CA LEU A 278 30.02 -12.60 -12.21
C LEU A 278 30.83 -12.39 -13.50
N ALA A 279 30.14 -12.24 -14.63
CA ALA A 279 30.78 -11.91 -15.90
C ALA A 279 31.38 -10.50 -15.85
N GLY A 280 30.63 -9.52 -15.32
CA GLY A 280 31.11 -8.16 -15.07
C GLY A 280 32.34 -8.15 -14.15
N PHE A 281 32.25 -8.81 -12.99
CA PHE A 281 33.36 -8.92 -12.04
C PHE A 281 34.64 -9.50 -12.66
N ARG A 282 34.52 -10.57 -13.47
CA ARG A 282 35.66 -11.16 -14.20
C ARG A 282 36.24 -10.18 -15.23
N ALA A 283 35.39 -9.41 -15.92
CA ALA A 283 35.84 -8.41 -16.88
C ALA A 283 36.63 -7.29 -16.19
N TYR A 284 36.15 -6.75 -15.06
CA TYR A 284 36.84 -5.70 -14.31
C TYR A 284 38.16 -6.19 -13.73
N THR A 285 38.20 -7.41 -13.18
CA THR A 285 39.41 -8.00 -12.61
C THR A 285 40.48 -8.22 -13.69
N LYS A 286 40.08 -8.57 -14.92
CA LYS A 286 41.01 -8.86 -16.02
C LYS A 286 41.48 -7.61 -16.77
N ASN A 287 40.56 -6.69 -17.08
CA ASN A 287 40.80 -5.59 -18.02
C ASN A 287 41.00 -4.23 -17.34
N THR A 288 40.68 -4.11 -16.06
CA THR A 288 40.50 -2.83 -15.36
C THR A 288 41.15 -2.89 -13.97
N SER A 289 42.13 -3.76 -13.77
CA SER A 289 42.77 -4.01 -12.45
C SER A 289 43.54 -2.82 -11.89
N THR A 290 43.99 -1.90 -12.75
CA THR A 290 44.72 -0.67 -12.36
C THR A 290 43.85 0.58 -12.39
N ASP A 291 42.58 0.43 -12.75
CA ASP A 291 41.66 1.53 -13.00
C ASP A 291 40.74 1.77 -11.80
N SER A 292 40.48 3.04 -11.46
CA SER A 292 39.46 3.38 -10.47
C SER A 292 38.07 3.11 -11.05
N LEU A 293 37.33 2.19 -10.44
CA LEU A 293 35.94 1.87 -10.83
C LEU A 293 34.95 2.87 -10.24
N PHE A 294 35.11 3.18 -8.96
CA PHE A 294 34.30 4.15 -8.22
C PHE A 294 35.05 4.58 -6.95
N THR A 295 34.75 5.79 -6.49
CA THR A 295 35.25 6.34 -5.23
C THR A 295 34.14 6.31 -4.18
N VAL A 296 34.43 5.79 -2.99
CA VAL A 296 33.47 5.70 -1.88
C VAL A 296 33.94 6.52 -0.68
N THR A 297 33.04 7.31 -0.11
CA THR A 297 33.25 8.04 1.14
C THR A 297 32.35 7.48 2.25
N GLY A 298 32.80 7.57 3.51
CA GLY A 298 32.04 7.12 4.68
C GLY A 298 32.25 5.66 5.12
N LEU A 299 33.11 4.91 4.42
CA LEU A 299 33.48 3.54 4.83
C LEU A 299 34.32 3.56 6.11
N SER A 300 34.07 2.56 6.96
CA SER A 300 34.88 2.23 8.14
C SER A 300 35.74 1.00 7.87
N GLN A 301 36.77 0.80 8.71
CA GLN A 301 37.62 -0.38 8.60
C GLN A 301 36.80 -1.66 8.75
N GLY A 302 36.91 -2.56 7.76
CA GLY A 302 36.14 -3.81 7.72
C GLY A 302 34.86 -3.75 6.90
N ASP A 303 34.41 -2.56 6.48
CA ASP A 303 33.27 -2.43 5.56
C ASP A 303 33.66 -3.03 4.19
N GLN A 304 32.75 -3.81 3.60
CA GLN A 304 32.91 -4.41 2.29
C GLN A 304 31.92 -3.78 1.29
N ILE A 305 32.38 -3.58 0.05
CA ILE A 305 31.49 -3.21 -1.05
C ILE A 305 30.93 -4.49 -1.66
N GLN A 306 29.60 -4.60 -1.62
CA GLN A 306 28.84 -5.67 -2.26
C GLN A 306 28.42 -5.19 -3.65
N VAL A 307 28.88 -5.87 -4.70
CA VAL A 307 28.44 -5.57 -6.07
C VAL A 307 27.15 -6.32 -6.39
N ALA A 308 27.09 -7.61 -6.03
CA ALA A 308 25.91 -8.45 -6.16
C ALA A 308 26.02 -9.67 -5.23
N THR A 309 24.89 -10.30 -4.94
CA THR A 309 24.78 -11.62 -4.31
C THR A 309 24.20 -12.60 -5.31
N MET A 310 24.79 -13.80 -5.43
CA MET A 310 24.24 -14.85 -6.27
C MET A 310 23.86 -15.99 -5.37
N ASP A 311 22.57 -16.31 -5.31
CA ASP A 311 22.02 -17.32 -4.41
C ASP A 311 21.54 -18.57 -5.14
N SER A 312 21.46 -18.56 -6.46
CA SER A 312 21.07 -19.73 -7.23
C SER A 312 22.26 -20.35 -7.93
N TYR A 313 22.42 -21.66 -7.83
CA TYR A 313 23.41 -22.43 -8.56
C TYR A 313 22.74 -23.61 -9.28
N ASN A 314 22.94 -23.70 -10.60
CA ASN A 314 22.31 -24.72 -11.46
C ASN A 314 23.28 -25.84 -11.89
N GLY A 315 24.35 -26.07 -11.12
CA GLY A 315 25.38 -27.05 -11.48
C GLY A 315 26.49 -26.51 -12.38
N GLN A 316 26.29 -25.35 -13.04
CA GLN A 316 27.29 -24.74 -13.93
C GLN A 316 27.62 -23.28 -13.58
N VAL A 317 26.61 -22.47 -13.26
CA VAL A 317 26.75 -21.02 -13.03
C VAL A 317 26.00 -20.57 -11.78
N TRP A 318 26.56 -19.55 -11.14
CA TRP A 318 25.89 -18.79 -10.08
C TRP A 318 25.04 -17.68 -10.70
N ASN A 319 23.79 -17.58 -10.25
CA ASN A 319 22.79 -16.62 -10.69
C ASN A 319 22.24 -15.84 -9.49
N VAL A 320 21.77 -14.63 -9.76
CA VAL A 320 21.14 -13.74 -8.77
C VAL A 320 19.66 -14.06 -8.51
N SER A 321 19.12 -15.06 -9.22
CA SER A 321 17.75 -15.55 -9.05
C SER A 321 17.63 -16.99 -9.56
N SER A 322 16.77 -17.79 -8.93
CA SER A 322 16.43 -19.14 -9.43
C SER A 322 15.35 -19.08 -10.52
N PRO A 323 15.52 -19.73 -11.69
CA PRO A 323 14.52 -19.76 -12.75
C PRO A 323 13.33 -20.71 -12.50
N ALA A 324 13.25 -21.38 -11.34
CA ALA A 324 12.17 -22.33 -11.05
C ALA A 324 10.83 -21.61 -10.80
N PRO A 325 9.76 -21.91 -11.57
CA PRO A 325 8.43 -21.36 -11.34
C PRO A 325 7.93 -21.74 -9.94
N GLY A 326 7.60 -20.74 -9.11
CA GLY A 326 7.13 -20.96 -7.74
C GLY A 326 8.23 -21.00 -6.66
N SER A 327 9.51 -20.85 -7.03
CA SER A 327 10.57 -20.59 -6.04
C SER A 327 10.45 -19.15 -5.54
N ARG A 328 9.93 -19.00 -4.32
CA ARG A 328 9.69 -17.71 -3.64
C ARG A 328 10.96 -16.96 -3.26
N GLU A 329 12.14 -17.55 -3.44
CA GLU A 329 13.25 -17.27 -2.54
C GLU A 329 14.24 -16.21 -3.06
N SER A 330 14.21 -15.83 -4.36
CA SER A 330 15.17 -14.79 -4.82
C SER A 330 14.86 -14.03 -6.12
N GLY A 331 13.76 -14.32 -6.82
CA GLY A 331 13.53 -13.79 -8.17
C GLY A 331 12.86 -12.43 -8.30
N THR A 332 12.37 -11.81 -7.21
CA THR A 332 11.49 -10.64 -7.34
C THR A 332 12.26 -9.33 -7.15
N PHE A 333 12.66 -8.74 -8.27
CA PHE A 333 13.21 -7.37 -8.32
C PHE A 333 12.08 -6.37 -8.54
N GLY A 334 11.73 -5.61 -7.51
CA GLY A 334 10.74 -4.52 -7.65
C GLY A 334 11.42 -3.17 -7.80
N VAL A 335 10.69 -2.15 -8.24
CA VAL A 335 11.22 -0.78 -8.38
C VAL A 335 11.75 -0.27 -7.04
N ALA A 336 12.99 0.21 -7.01
CA ALA A 336 13.60 0.79 -5.83
C ALA A 336 13.06 2.21 -5.62
N SER A 337 12.30 2.42 -4.55
CA SER A 337 11.98 3.76 -4.08
C SER A 337 13.11 4.26 -3.19
N GLY A 338 13.16 5.57 -2.89
CA GLY A 338 14.23 6.18 -2.11
C GLY A 338 14.51 5.55 -0.73
N ARG A 339 13.62 4.67 -0.23
CA ARG A 339 13.88 3.77 0.90
C ARG A 339 13.76 2.31 0.48
N LEU A 340 14.71 1.49 0.92
CA LEU A 340 14.80 0.07 0.62
C LEU A 340 14.26 -0.73 1.80
N ALA A 341 13.54 -1.82 1.51
CA ALA A 341 13.12 -2.76 2.55
C ALA A 341 14.36 -3.44 3.15
N GLN A 342 14.37 -3.62 4.47
CA GLN A 342 15.48 -4.29 5.13
C GLN A 342 15.60 -5.73 4.60
N PRO A 343 16.80 -6.17 4.19
CA PRO A 343 16.92 -7.49 3.61
C PRO A 343 16.62 -8.59 4.64
N SER A 344 16.07 -9.72 4.19
CA SER A 344 15.72 -10.86 5.09
C SER A 344 16.94 -11.45 5.81
N THR A 345 18.12 -11.27 5.21
CA THR A 345 19.43 -11.63 5.74
C THR A 345 20.12 -10.51 6.53
N GLY A 346 19.54 -9.30 6.53
CA GLY A 346 20.08 -8.11 7.17
C GLY A 346 19.95 -8.16 8.69
N ARG A 347 21.08 -8.01 9.39
CA ARG A 347 21.09 -7.80 10.85
C ARG A 347 21.14 -6.31 11.14
N SER A 348 20.37 -5.84 12.12
CA SER A 348 20.39 -4.45 12.59
C SER A 348 21.80 -4.06 13.01
N GLY A 349 22.38 -3.10 12.29
CA GLY A 349 23.74 -2.62 12.45
C GLY A 349 23.80 -1.17 12.93
N THR A 350 25.00 -0.59 12.89
CA THR A 350 25.16 0.85 13.14
C THR A 350 24.85 1.63 11.86
N PRO A 351 23.92 2.60 11.88
CA PRO A 351 23.61 3.40 10.70
C PRO A 351 24.81 4.19 10.19
N ALA A 352 24.96 4.27 8.87
CA ALA A 352 26.00 5.04 8.21
C ALA A 352 25.51 5.60 6.87
N THR A 353 26.15 6.67 6.41
CA THR A 353 25.90 7.26 5.10
C THR A 353 27.14 7.14 4.24
N LEU A 354 26.98 6.56 3.05
CA LEU A 354 28.05 6.41 2.06
C LEU A 354 27.78 7.28 0.84
N GLY A 355 28.81 7.96 0.35
CA GLY A 355 28.77 8.65 -0.95
C GLY A 355 29.57 7.87 -1.97
N ILE A 356 28.97 7.54 -3.12
CA ILE A 356 29.63 6.85 -4.22
C ILE A 356 29.67 7.77 -5.44
N VAL A 357 30.85 7.88 -6.05
CA VAL A 357 31.08 8.52 -7.34
C VAL A 357 31.60 7.47 -8.31
N VAL A 358 30.85 7.25 -9.38
CA VAL A 358 31.19 6.26 -10.41
C VAL A 358 32.23 6.82 -11.37
N ASP A 359 33.33 6.09 -11.55
CA ASP A 359 34.40 6.42 -12.48
C ASP A 359 34.30 5.52 -13.74
N LYS A 360 35.05 4.42 -13.79
CA LYS A 360 35.08 3.47 -14.92
C LYS A 360 34.19 2.23 -14.73
N TYR A 361 33.35 2.22 -13.71
CA TYR A 361 32.39 1.16 -13.50
C TYR A 361 31.20 1.27 -14.47
N HIS A 362 30.99 0.22 -15.24
CA HIS A 362 30.00 0.15 -16.30
C HIS A 362 29.25 -1.18 -16.24
N ASP A 363 28.32 -1.29 -15.29
CA ASP A 363 27.48 -2.47 -15.10
C ASP A 363 26.03 -2.07 -14.80
N PHE A 364 25.14 -3.06 -14.85
CA PHE A 364 23.75 -2.88 -14.42
C PHE A 364 23.62 -2.95 -12.89
N TRP A 365 24.52 -3.66 -12.22
CA TRP A 365 24.51 -3.83 -10.76
C TRP A 365 24.95 -2.55 -10.07
N ILE A 366 24.26 -2.10 -9.03
CA ILE A 366 24.66 -0.91 -8.26
C ILE A 366 25.43 -1.37 -7.02
N PRO A 367 26.71 -0.99 -6.87
CA PRO A 367 27.49 -1.32 -5.69
C PRO A 367 26.87 -0.75 -4.40
N THR A 368 26.72 -1.61 -3.40
CA THR A 368 26.21 -1.29 -2.05
C THR A 368 27.20 -1.71 -0.97
N SER A 369 26.82 -1.54 0.30
CA SER A 369 27.56 -2.04 1.45
C SER A 369 26.60 -2.26 2.61
N GLY A 370 26.89 -3.24 3.47
CA GLY A 370 26.03 -3.58 4.61
C GLY A 370 24.58 -3.86 4.19
N SER A 371 23.63 -3.52 5.05
CA SER A 371 22.21 -3.56 4.71
C SER A 371 21.74 -2.18 4.26
N ALA A 372 21.61 -1.96 2.96
CA ALA A 372 21.17 -0.67 2.43
C ALA A 372 19.70 -0.39 2.77
N THR A 373 19.43 0.76 3.39
CA THR A 373 18.10 1.21 3.81
C THR A 373 17.56 2.36 2.94
N SER A 374 18.43 3.04 2.19
CA SER A 374 18.04 4.05 1.20
C SER A 374 19.08 4.20 0.10
N VAL A 375 18.66 4.54 -1.11
CA VAL A 375 19.53 4.97 -2.20
C VAL A 375 18.98 6.26 -2.82
N ASN A 376 19.83 7.27 -2.96
CA ASN A 376 19.46 8.57 -3.51
C ASN A 376 20.47 9.00 -4.57
N PHE A 377 20.03 9.20 -5.81
CA PHE A 377 20.87 9.69 -6.91
C PHE A 377 20.86 11.23 -6.94
N THR A 378 22.03 11.85 -7.13
CA THR A 378 22.14 13.32 -7.18
C THR A 378 21.70 13.85 -8.56
N ALA A 379 20.48 14.40 -8.63
CA ALA A 379 19.86 15.19 -9.72
C ALA A 379 19.89 14.66 -11.18
N GLN A 380 18.70 14.61 -11.81
CA GLN A 380 18.44 14.47 -13.27
C GLN A 380 19.03 13.25 -14.00
N ALA A 381 18.75 12.05 -13.51
CA ALA A 381 18.66 10.87 -14.37
C ALA A 381 17.32 10.15 -14.11
N PRO A 382 16.72 9.46 -15.10
CA PRO A 382 15.50 8.64 -14.94
C PRO A 382 15.63 7.46 -13.94
N GLY A 383 16.71 7.42 -13.16
CA GLY A 383 17.16 6.33 -12.31
C GLY A 383 16.16 5.86 -11.24
N SER A 384 15.26 6.71 -10.74
CA SER A 384 14.28 6.21 -9.75
C SER A 384 13.26 5.24 -10.35
N SER A 385 13.07 5.27 -11.68
CA SER A 385 12.12 4.39 -12.37
C SER A 385 12.78 3.13 -12.96
N THR A 386 14.10 3.17 -13.17
CA THR A 386 14.88 2.08 -13.78
C THR A 386 15.59 1.23 -12.74
N VAL A 387 15.81 1.74 -11.53
CA VAL A 387 16.45 0.96 -10.47
C VAL A 387 15.46 -0.03 -9.85
N ARG A 388 15.89 -1.28 -9.72
CA ARG A 388 15.18 -2.37 -9.08
C ARG A 388 15.97 -2.90 -7.89
N TYR A 389 15.26 -3.38 -6.87
CA TYR A 389 15.81 -3.91 -5.62
C TYR A 389 15.26 -5.30 -5.33
N ASN A 390 16.13 -6.20 -4.89
CA ASN A 390 15.78 -7.51 -4.37
C ASN A 390 15.89 -7.50 -2.83
N PRO A 391 14.76 -7.53 -2.08
CA PRO A 391 14.77 -7.51 -0.63
C PRO A 391 15.26 -8.81 0.01
N GLU A 392 15.39 -9.91 -0.71
CA GLU A 392 15.95 -11.14 -0.12
C GLU A 392 17.48 -11.06 -0.04
N THR A 393 18.09 -10.52 -1.10
CA THR A 393 19.55 -10.51 -1.28
C THR A 393 20.21 -9.16 -1.03
N GLY A 394 19.44 -8.08 -0.96
CA GLY A 394 19.94 -6.72 -0.77
C GLY A 394 20.56 -6.07 -2.02
N ILE A 395 20.36 -6.65 -3.20
CA ILE A 395 20.99 -6.21 -4.45
C ILE A 395 20.15 -5.14 -5.16
N LEU A 396 20.84 -4.18 -5.76
CA LEU A 396 20.26 -3.17 -6.64
C LEU A 396 20.73 -3.38 -8.09
N ILE A 397 19.82 -3.19 -9.05
CA ILE A 397 20.13 -3.19 -10.49
C ILE A 397 19.48 -1.97 -11.15
N ASP A 398 20.24 -1.22 -11.94
CA ASP A 398 19.73 -0.13 -12.78
C ASP A 398 19.49 -0.64 -14.20
N THR A 399 18.25 -0.68 -14.68
CA THR A 399 17.96 -1.11 -16.05
C THR A 399 18.50 -0.15 -17.12
N ALA A 400 18.86 1.08 -16.74
CA ALA A 400 19.53 2.04 -17.63
C ALA A 400 21.06 1.90 -17.64
N ARG A 401 21.62 1.00 -16.81
CA ARG A 401 23.04 0.82 -16.54
C ARG A 401 23.68 1.99 -15.78
N VAL A 402 24.57 1.64 -14.86
CA VAL A 402 25.39 2.61 -14.13
C VAL A 402 26.40 3.25 -15.08
N HIS A 403 26.52 4.57 -15.04
CA HIS A 403 27.37 5.33 -15.96
C HIS A 403 28.42 6.19 -15.26
N SER A 404 29.48 6.52 -15.98
CA SER A 404 30.56 7.38 -15.47
C SER A 404 30.01 8.75 -15.03
N GLY A 405 30.53 9.26 -13.92
CA GLY A 405 30.09 10.52 -13.30
C GLY A 405 28.79 10.43 -12.50
N GLN A 406 28.11 9.27 -12.49
CA GLN A 406 26.92 9.07 -11.66
C GLN A 406 27.28 9.14 -10.18
N LYS A 407 26.47 9.88 -9.41
CA LYS A 407 26.67 10.06 -7.98
C LYS A 407 25.44 9.61 -7.22
N TYR A 408 25.64 8.81 -6.19
CA TYR A 408 24.57 8.35 -5.33
C TYR A 408 25.00 8.25 -3.88
N THR A 409 24.03 8.41 -2.99
CA THR A 409 24.19 8.32 -1.55
C THR A 409 23.40 7.14 -1.04
N LEU A 410 24.06 6.29 -0.26
CA LEU A 410 23.44 5.18 0.44
C LEU A 410 23.30 5.51 1.92
N THR A 411 22.16 5.15 2.51
CA THR A 411 22.09 4.94 3.96
C THR A 411 22.12 3.45 4.16
N ILE A 412 22.99 2.99 5.06
CA ILE A 412 23.22 1.57 5.31
C ILE A 412 23.20 1.32 6.81
N ASP A 413 22.86 0.09 7.20
CA ASP A 413 23.25 -0.45 8.48
C ASP A 413 24.51 -1.29 8.27
N ARG A 414 25.60 -0.93 8.95
CA ARG A 414 26.88 -1.64 8.81
C ARG A 414 26.74 -3.09 9.25
N TYR A 415 27.31 -3.99 8.45
CA TYR A 415 27.34 -5.40 8.81
C TYR A 415 28.20 -5.59 10.07
N VAL A 416 27.59 -6.10 11.14
CA VAL A 416 28.33 -6.55 12.32
C VAL A 416 28.71 -8.00 12.07
N ALA A 417 30.01 -8.26 11.89
CA ALA A 417 30.51 -9.61 11.82
C ALA A 417 30.02 -10.38 13.04
N PRO A 418 29.36 -11.55 12.87
CA PRO A 418 28.97 -12.36 14.02
C PRO A 418 30.23 -12.66 14.82
N THR A 419 30.24 -12.24 16.08
CA THR A 419 31.19 -12.78 17.06
C THR A 419 31.04 -14.29 17.01
N PRO A 420 32.12 -15.09 16.99
CA PRO A 420 32.02 -16.54 17.00
C PRO A 420 31.42 -17.01 18.33
N ALA A 421 30.11 -16.87 18.48
CA ALA A 421 29.30 -17.65 19.39
C ALA A 421 29.19 -19.04 18.77
N THR A 422 29.29 -20.06 19.62
CA THR A 422 29.16 -21.48 19.28
C THR A 422 28.11 -21.65 18.17
N PRO A 423 28.46 -22.23 17.01
CA PRO A 423 27.53 -22.33 15.90
C PRO A 423 26.33 -23.16 16.36
N GLU A 424 25.18 -22.52 16.55
CA GLU A 424 23.92 -23.24 16.54
C GLU A 424 23.79 -23.82 15.13
N LYS A 425 24.19 -25.10 14.98
CA LYS A 425 24.12 -25.89 13.74
C LYS A 425 22.74 -25.84 13.06
N THR A 426 21.72 -25.36 13.75
CA THR A 426 20.31 -25.33 13.39
C THR A 426 19.86 -24.14 12.56
N ALA A 427 20.61 -23.02 12.49
CA ALA A 427 20.11 -21.81 11.82
C ALA A 427 20.53 -21.64 10.34
N ILE A 428 21.61 -22.29 9.89
CA ILE A 428 22.18 -22.06 8.55
C ILE A 428 21.46 -22.90 7.48
N ALA A 429 20.96 -24.09 7.84
CA ALA A 429 20.38 -25.04 6.88
C ALA A 429 19.04 -24.57 6.27
N SER A 430 18.31 -23.69 6.94
CA SER A 430 16.98 -23.24 6.46
C SER A 430 17.03 -22.06 5.48
N GLN A 431 18.21 -21.50 5.20
CA GLN A 431 18.36 -20.28 4.38
C GLN A 431 19.20 -20.48 3.10
N VAL A 432 19.74 -21.68 2.88
CA VAL A 432 20.52 -21.97 1.66
C VAL A 432 19.62 -22.68 0.66
N PRO A 433 19.34 -22.07 -0.51
CA PRO A 433 18.53 -22.72 -1.54
C PRO A 433 19.18 -24.02 -1.98
N THR A 434 18.35 -25.04 -2.21
CA THR A 434 18.84 -26.37 -2.60
C THR A 434 19.39 -26.29 -4.02
N PRO A 435 20.69 -26.58 -4.25
CA PRO A 435 21.25 -26.51 -5.59
C PRO A 435 20.65 -27.62 -6.47
N THR A 436 20.39 -27.32 -7.73
CA THR A 436 19.98 -28.33 -8.72
C THR A 436 21.18 -28.85 -9.50
N ASP A 437 21.06 -30.06 -10.05
CA ASP A 437 22.04 -30.64 -10.98
C ASP A 437 23.47 -30.77 -10.43
N LEU A 438 23.61 -31.02 -9.12
CA LEU A 438 24.90 -31.31 -8.51
C LEU A 438 25.38 -32.72 -8.87
N PRO A 439 26.68 -32.88 -9.21
CA PRO A 439 27.31 -34.18 -9.24
C PRO A 439 27.13 -34.91 -7.89
N PRO A 440 26.75 -36.21 -7.88
CA PRO A 440 26.46 -36.95 -6.64
C PRO A 440 27.60 -36.93 -5.62
N LEU A 441 28.85 -36.82 -6.08
CA LEU A 441 30.05 -36.73 -5.25
C LEU A 441 30.07 -35.47 -4.36
N ILE A 442 29.54 -34.34 -4.85
CA ILE A 442 29.51 -33.08 -4.09
C ILE A 442 28.49 -33.20 -2.95
N GLY A 443 27.31 -33.76 -3.23
CA GLY A 443 26.28 -34.01 -2.21
C GLY A 443 26.79 -34.96 -1.13
N ALA A 444 27.47 -36.04 -1.51
CA ALA A 444 28.07 -36.99 -0.56
C ALA A 444 29.18 -36.35 0.30
N ALA A 445 30.03 -35.51 -0.30
CA ALA A 445 31.06 -34.78 0.44
C ALA A 445 30.45 -33.75 1.40
N ALA A 446 29.46 -32.98 0.96
CA ALA A 446 28.76 -32.00 1.80
C ALA A 446 28.08 -32.67 3.00
N ALA A 447 27.40 -33.80 2.78
CA ALA A 447 26.79 -34.58 3.87
C ALA A 447 27.85 -35.05 4.88
N LYS A 448 29.00 -35.55 4.40
CA LYS A 448 30.12 -35.95 5.26
C LYS A 448 30.68 -34.80 6.11
N PHE A 449 30.72 -33.57 5.57
CA PHE A 449 31.19 -32.39 6.31
C PHE A 449 30.13 -31.81 7.27
N ALA A 450 28.84 -31.97 6.95
CA ALA A 450 27.75 -31.51 7.81
C ALA A 450 27.64 -32.32 9.12
N GLY A 451 28.09 -33.59 9.08
CA GLY A 451 28.10 -34.52 10.20
C GLY A 451 26.98 -35.53 10.09
#